data_AF-A0A1Y1XRZ8-F1
#
_entry.id   AF-A0A1Y1XRZ8-F1
#
_cell.length_a   1.000
_cell.length_b   1.000
_cell.length_c   1.000
_cell.angle_alpha   90.00
_cell.angle_beta   90.00
_cell.angle_gamma   90.00
#
_symmetry.space_group_name_H-M   'P 1'
#
loop_
_entity.id
_entity.type
_entity.pdbx_description
1 polymer ?
#
loop_
_entity_poly.entity_id
_entity_poly.type
_entity_poly.pdbx_seq_one_letter_code
_entity_poly.pdbx_strand_id
1 'polypeptide(L)'
;MVLKVSVGPTYDNLQVIKVNDDFHPILIDSPEFVGRVAIRIKDFNGITPDGSAPIKNSDYFHHHNRRFSMHVEGRFKKEVSAEDIWFGTDFDRKIPIPDVFWLGLRAAQYIDPAMETHDDTDKPWILSPYICAINAFASWPAPSEDPNPVDDPNFEKTLGPWKWGGENRLEEHNAYITGQEMSVTKRRKHFFDIDVRREFKFDTKQVFAFDFFAPHMDFNTFDVKLGISINVEKYIDNHPIRYTCRSKDGETIYFVLQFDQVHDAEHPEHKKHHYSFFG
;
A
#
# COMPACT_ATOMS: atom_id res chain seq x y z
N MET A 1 -5.89 8.71 -20.11
CA MET A 1 -4.96 8.25 -19.08
C MET A 1 -5.26 6.80 -18.76
N VAL A 2 -4.22 6.00 -18.57
CA VAL A 2 -4.30 4.63 -18.03
C VAL A 2 -3.41 4.56 -16.80
N LEU A 3 -3.69 3.61 -15.91
CA LEU A 3 -2.94 3.44 -14.67
C LEU A 3 -1.73 2.52 -14.87
N LYS A 4 -0.55 2.98 -14.49
CA LYS A 4 0.64 2.12 -14.34
C LYS A 4 0.87 1.89 -12.86
N VAL A 5 0.91 0.63 -12.44
CA VAL A 5 1.19 0.25 -11.05
C VAL A 5 2.54 -0.44 -11.00
N SER A 6 3.45 0.10 -10.19
CA SER A 6 4.79 -0.44 -10.02
C SER A 6 5.07 -0.75 -8.55
N VAL A 7 5.78 -1.82 -8.26
CA VAL A 7 6.08 -2.27 -6.89
C VAL A 7 7.52 -2.72 -6.81
N GLY A 8 8.18 -2.53 -5.68
CA GLY A 8 9.54 -3.04 -5.48
C GLY A 8 10.16 -2.68 -4.13
N PRO A 9 11.40 -3.13 -3.87
CA PRO A 9 12.04 -2.97 -2.56
C PRO A 9 12.51 -1.53 -2.27
N THR A 10 12.73 -0.70 -3.28
CA THR A 10 13.24 0.68 -3.12
C THR A 10 12.62 1.62 -4.15
N TYR A 11 12.81 2.94 -3.98
CA TYR A 11 12.31 3.96 -4.90
C TYR A 11 12.82 3.79 -6.34
N ASP A 12 14.05 3.31 -6.52
CA ASP A 12 14.71 3.18 -7.82
C ASP A 12 14.65 1.74 -8.39
N ASN A 13 14.12 0.79 -7.62
CA ASN A 13 13.96 -0.60 -8.03
C ASN A 13 12.47 -0.97 -7.98
N LEU A 14 11.74 -0.53 -9.01
CA LEU A 14 10.31 -0.81 -9.18
C LEU A 14 10.08 -1.58 -10.48
N GLN A 15 9.13 -2.50 -10.45
CA GLN A 15 8.67 -3.21 -11.63
C GLN A 15 7.16 -3.04 -11.81
N VAL A 16 6.72 -2.88 -13.06
CA VAL A 16 5.29 -2.89 -13.39
C VAL A 16 4.71 -4.26 -13.05
N ILE A 17 3.58 -4.29 -12.37
CA ILE A 17 2.95 -5.53 -11.91
C ILE A 17 1.67 -5.85 -12.67
N LYS A 18 1.27 -7.12 -12.62
CA LYS A 18 -0.02 -7.57 -13.13
C LYS A 18 -1.10 -7.40 -12.06
N VAL A 19 -1.72 -6.22 -12.04
CA VAL A 19 -2.80 -5.87 -11.09
C VAL A 19 -3.96 -6.85 -11.22
N ASN A 20 -4.59 -7.20 -10.08
CA ASN A 20 -5.65 -8.20 -9.96
C ASN A 20 -5.25 -9.66 -10.29
N ASP A 21 -3.98 -9.94 -10.60
CA ASP A 21 -3.49 -11.33 -10.68
C ASP A 21 -3.17 -11.85 -9.28
N ASP A 22 -4.19 -12.43 -8.65
CA ASP A 22 -4.14 -12.88 -7.27
C ASP A 22 -3.21 -14.07 -7.04
N PHE A 23 -2.84 -14.82 -8.08
CA PHE A 23 -2.11 -16.08 -7.95
C PHE A 23 -0.63 -15.95 -8.33
N HIS A 24 -0.22 -14.77 -8.79
CA HIS A 24 1.16 -14.45 -9.14
C HIS A 24 1.58 -13.13 -8.48
N PRO A 25 1.63 -13.06 -7.13
CA PRO A 25 2.05 -11.85 -6.44
C PRO A 25 3.49 -11.50 -6.80
N ILE A 26 3.81 -10.21 -6.81
CA ILE A 26 5.17 -9.76 -7.04
C ILE A 26 6.03 -10.07 -5.82
N LEU A 27 7.27 -10.50 -6.06
CA LEU A 27 8.23 -10.85 -5.02
C LEU A 27 9.06 -9.62 -4.63
N ILE A 28 9.25 -9.43 -3.33
CA ILE A 28 10.12 -8.42 -2.74
C ILE A 28 11.22 -9.15 -1.99
N ASP A 29 12.47 -8.84 -2.34
CA ASP A 29 13.65 -9.33 -1.65
C ASP A 29 14.61 -8.16 -1.41
N SER A 30 14.86 -7.87 -0.14
CA SER A 30 15.80 -6.85 0.30
C SER A 30 16.62 -7.36 1.50
N PRO A 31 17.68 -6.64 1.92
CA PRO A 31 18.43 -7.01 3.13
C PRO A 31 17.58 -7.06 4.41
N GLU A 32 16.49 -6.30 4.47
CA GLU A 32 15.67 -6.14 5.68
C GLU A 32 14.33 -6.89 5.62
N PHE A 33 13.86 -7.25 4.42
CA PHE A 33 12.52 -7.81 4.23
C PHE A 33 12.46 -8.77 3.05
N VAL A 34 11.62 -9.80 3.20
CA VAL A 34 11.23 -10.71 2.12
C VAL A 34 9.71 -10.82 2.12
N GLY A 35 9.09 -10.71 0.95
CA GLY A 35 7.64 -10.65 0.87
C GLY A 35 7.04 -10.89 -0.52
N ARG A 36 5.72 -11.02 -0.51
CA ARG A 36 4.83 -11.17 -1.66
C ARG A 36 3.80 -10.05 -1.60
N VAL A 37 3.61 -9.35 -2.71
CA VAL A 37 2.65 -8.24 -2.81
C VAL A 37 1.64 -8.50 -3.91
N ALA A 38 0.36 -8.36 -3.57
CA ALA A 38 -0.75 -8.39 -4.52
C ALA A 38 -1.53 -7.08 -4.44
N ILE A 39 -1.62 -6.37 -5.57
CA ILE A 39 -2.41 -5.14 -5.68
C ILE A 39 -3.67 -5.44 -6.45
N ARG A 40 -4.80 -5.02 -5.87
CA ARG A 40 -6.12 -5.16 -6.46
C ARG A 40 -6.72 -3.78 -6.67
N ILE A 41 -7.30 -3.55 -7.83
CA ILE A 41 -7.95 -2.28 -8.18
C ILE A 41 -9.25 -2.61 -8.89
N LYS A 42 -10.34 -2.06 -8.38
CA LYS A 42 -11.66 -2.23 -8.97
C LYS A 42 -11.73 -1.48 -10.29
N ASP A 43 -12.31 -2.12 -11.31
CA ASP A 43 -12.42 -1.61 -12.67
C ASP A 43 -11.07 -1.15 -13.24
N PHE A 44 -10.02 -1.92 -12.96
CA PHE A 44 -8.65 -1.62 -13.36
C PHE A 44 -8.55 -1.39 -14.87
N ASN A 45 -8.06 -0.20 -15.22
CA ASN A 45 -7.73 0.19 -16.58
C ASN A 45 -6.28 0.68 -16.63
N GLY A 46 -5.37 -0.21 -17.03
CA GLY A 46 -3.95 0.06 -16.86
C GLY A 46 -3.02 -0.79 -17.69
N ILE A 47 -1.73 -0.52 -17.52
CA ILE A 47 -0.63 -1.19 -18.22
C ILE A 47 -0.30 -2.49 -17.50
N THR A 48 -0.08 -3.54 -18.28
CA THR A 48 0.45 -4.84 -17.82
C THR A 48 1.94 -4.95 -18.20
N PRO A 49 2.75 -5.71 -17.44
CA PRO A 49 4.19 -5.81 -17.69
C PRO A 49 4.56 -6.40 -19.05
N ASP A 50 3.68 -7.25 -19.61
CA ASP A 50 3.88 -7.97 -20.88
C ASP A 50 3.03 -7.44 -22.03
N GLY A 51 2.27 -6.35 -21.82
CA GLY A 51 1.34 -5.79 -22.81
C GLY A 51 0.07 -6.62 -23.03
N SER A 52 -0.17 -7.67 -22.23
CA SER A 52 -1.43 -8.42 -22.25
C SER A 52 -2.63 -7.58 -21.78
N ALA A 53 -3.84 -8.02 -22.08
CA ALA A 53 -5.04 -7.33 -21.63
C ALA A 53 -5.13 -7.28 -20.09
N PRO A 54 -5.47 -6.13 -19.49
CA PRO A 54 -5.55 -6.00 -18.04
C PRO A 54 -6.70 -6.83 -17.45
N ILE A 55 -6.46 -7.42 -16.28
CA ILE A 55 -7.50 -8.06 -15.48
C ILE A 55 -8.32 -6.94 -14.80
N LYS A 56 -9.51 -6.67 -15.31
CA LYS A 56 -10.31 -5.51 -14.85
C LYS A 56 -10.77 -5.59 -13.39
N ASN A 57 -11.13 -6.78 -12.92
CA ASN A 57 -11.70 -6.96 -11.59
C ASN A 57 -11.19 -8.27 -10.96
N SER A 58 -11.19 -8.32 -9.63
CA SER A 58 -10.91 -9.51 -8.82
C SER A 58 -12.16 -9.83 -7.98
N ASP A 59 -12.41 -11.12 -7.73
CA ASP A 59 -13.51 -11.57 -6.87
C ASP A 59 -13.37 -11.06 -5.42
N TYR A 60 -12.19 -10.55 -5.04
CA TYR A 60 -11.95 -9.84 -3.78
C TYR A 60 -12.98 -8.72 -3.51
N PHE A 61 -13.45 -8.05 -4.56
CA PHE A 61 -14.42 -6.95 -4.44
C PHE A 61 -15.87 -7.42 -4.34
N HIS A 62 -16.16 -8.72 -4.53
CA HIS A 62 -17.52 -9.23 -4.39
C HIS A 62 -18.03 -9.00 -2.96
N HIS A 63 -19.25 -8.49 -2.86
CA HIS A 63 -19.93 -8.18 -1.59
C HIS A 63 -19.27 -7.09 -0.72
N HIS A 64 -18.25 -6.39 -1.21
CA HIS A 64 -17.54 -5.34 -0.46
C HIS A 64 -17.52 -4.02 -1.23
N ASN A 65 -17.68 -2.90 -0.53
CA ASN A 65 -17.59 -1.57 -1.13
C ASN A 65 -16.14 -1.06 -1.22
N ARG A 66 -15.16 -1.93 -1.48
CA ARG A 66 -13.74 -1.54 -1.57
C ARG A 66 -13.40 -1.14 -3.00
N ARG A 67 -12.50 -0.17 -3.18
CA ARG A 67 -12.00 0.23 -4.52
C ARG A 67 -10.61 -0.30 -4.84
N PHE A 68 -9.83 -0.61 -3.82
CA PHE A 68 -8.50 -1.20 -3.96
C PHE A 68 -8.16 -2.07 -2.77
N SER A 69 -7.09 -2.86 -2.91
CA SER A 69 -6.41 -3.57 -1.83
C SER A 69 -4.91 -3.58 -2.11
N MET A 70 -4.13 -3.32 -1.07
CA MET A 70 -2.68 -3.43 -1.05
C MET A 70 -2.33 -4.53 -0.06
N HIS A 71 -2.25 -5.76 -0.56
CA HIS A 71 -1.97 -6.92 0.26
C HIS A 71 -0.48 -7.21 0.24
N VAL A 72 0.13 -7.22 1.42
CA VAL A 72 1.53 -7.59 1.62
C VAL A 72 1.58 -8.74 2.59
N GLU A 73 2.27 -9.80 2.20
CA GLU A 73 2.66 -10.89 3.09
C GLU A 73 4.17 -10.96 3.12
N GLY A 74 4.78 -11.02 4.29
CA GLY A 74 6.22 -11.05 4.36
C GLY A 74 6.76 -11.31 5.74
N ARG A 75 8.09 -11.27 5.80
CA ARG A 75 8.89 -11.60 6.96
C ARG A 75 10.04 -10.61 7.05
N PHE A 76 10.21 -10.03 8.22
CA PHE A 76 11.36 -9.19 8.49
C PHE A 76 12.59 -10.07 8.69
N LYS A 77 13.73 -9.66 8.11
CA LYS A 77 14.99 -10.40 8.20
C LYS A 77 15.79 -10.04 9.46
N LYS A 78 15.37 -8.98 10.15
CA LYS A 78 15.86 -8.56 11.46
C LYS A 78 14.68 -8.23 12.36
N GLU A 79 14.90 -8.37 13.67
CA GLU A 79 13.92 -7.90 14.65
C GLU A 79 13.79 -6.38 14.56
N VAL A 80 12.55 -5.90 14.48
CA VAL A 80 12.27 -4.47 14.36
C VAL A 80 11.08 -4.07 15.22
N SER A 81 11.17 -2.90 15.85
CA SER A 81 10.11 -2.32 16.65
C SER A 81 8.89 -1.98 15.77
N ALA A 82 7.68 -2.20 16.26
CA ALA A 82 6.51 -1.71 15.54
C ALA A 82 6.41 -0.17 15.52
N GLU A 83 7.10 0.51 16.43
CA GLU A 83 7.28 1.96 16.37
C GLU A 83 8.21 2.41 15.22
N ASP A 84 9.02 1.51 14.68
CA ASP A 84 10.02 1.84 13.65
C ASP A 84 9.58 1.44 12.23
N ILE A 85 8.34 0.98 12.04
CA ILE A 85 7.80 0.64 10.71
C ILE A 85 6.59 1.49 10.44
N TRP A 86 6.71 2.34 9.42
CA TRP A 86 5.71 3.33 9.05
C TRP A 86 5.22 3.08 7.63
N PHE A 87 3.94 3.27 7.42
CA PHE A 87 3.28 3.10 6.14
C PHE A 87 2.36 4.27 5.83
N GLY A 88 2.36 4.67 4.58
CA GLY A 88 1.51 5.76 4.09
C GLY A 88 2.12 6.35 2.82
N THR A 89 1.83 7.62 2.56
CA THR A 89 2.23 8.31 1.34
C THR A 89 3.38 9.26 1.60
N ASP A 90 4.39 9.24 0.74
CA ASP A 90 5.47 10.23 0.71
C ASP A 90 5.57 10.86 -0.68
N PHE A 91 6.23 12.02 -0.75
CA PHE A 91 6.29 12.83 -1.97
C PHE A 91 7.71 13.32 -2.25
N ASP A 92 8.08 13.38 -3.53
CA ASP A 92 9.41 13.84 -3.94
C ASP A 92 9.55 15.38 -3.96
N ARG A 93 8.43 16.09 -3.79
CA ARG A 93 8.36 17.55 -3.73
C ARG A 93 7.14 18.00 -2.92
N LYS A 94 7.15 19.27 -2.50
CA LYS A 94 5.94 19.92 -1.99
C LYS A 94 4.82 19.92 -3.03
N ILE A 95 3.63 19.53 -2.58
CA ILE A 95 2.42 19.53 -3.39
C ILE A 95 1.54 20.70 -2.94
N PRO A 96 0.94 21.48 -3.87
CA PRO A 96 -0.05 22.48 -3.51
C PRO A 96 -1.30 21.79 -2.96
N ILE A 97 -1.33 21.59 -1.64
CA ILE A 97 -2.45 20.95 -0.95
C ILE A 97 -3.61 21.95 -0.86
N PRO A 98 -4.79 21.67 -1.44
CA PRO A 98 -5.93 22.56 -1.32
C PRO A 98 -6.48 22.52 0.12
N ASP A 99 -7.04 23.63 0.63
CA ASP A 99 -7.55 23.72 2.03
C ASP A 99 -8.47 22.57 2.42
N VAL A 100 -9.26 22.11 1.45
CA VAL A 100 -10.23 21.05 1.61
C VAL A 100 -9.58 19.68 1.90
N PHE A 101 -8.34 19.47 1.47
CA PHE A 101 -7.55 18.29 1.82
C PHE A 101 -7.28 18.21 3.32
N TRP A 102 -7.05 19.35 3.99
CA TRP A 102 -6.82 19.38 5.45
C TRP A 102 -8.04 18.93 6.25
N LEU A 103 -9.26 19.10 5.71
CA LEU A 103 -10.47 18.54 6.31
C LEU A 103 -10.49 17.02 6.17
N GLY A 104 -10.14 16.50 4.99
CA GLY A 104 -10.01 15.06 4.75
C GLY A 104 -8.93 14.42 5.62
N LEU A 105 -7.77 15.07 5.74
CA LEU A 105 -6.68 14.61 6.59
C LEU A 105 -7.09 14.54 8.06
N ARG A 106 -7.78 15.56 8.58
CA ARG A 106 -8.31 15.52 9.96
C ARG A 106 -9.31 14.38 10.18
N ALA A 107 -10.16 14.10 9.19
CA ALA A 107 -11.05 12.94 9.26
C ALA A 107 -10.28 11.61 9.25
N ALA A 108 -9.19 11.52 8.48
CA ALA A 108 -8.30 10.36 8.51
C ALA A 108 -7.58 10.22 9.86
N GLN A 109 -7.10 11.31 10.47
CA GLN A 109 -6.49 11.31 11.82
C GLN A 109 -7.47 10.92 12.92
N TYR A 110 -8.77 11.19 12.74
CA TYR A 110 -9.79 10.70 13.68
C TYR A 110 -9.92 9.17 13.66
N ILE A 111 -9.73 8.56 12.48
CA ILE A 111 -9.75 7.09 12.31
C ILE A 111 -8.43 6.47 12.76
N ASP A 112 -7.32 7.13 12.46
CA ASP A 112 -5.96 6.75 12.82
C ASP A 112 -5.23 7.89 13.55
N PRO A 113 -5.38 7.99 14.88
CA PRO A 113 -4.72 9.02 15.68
C PRO A 113 -3.20 8.91 15.73
N ALA A 114 -2.62 7.78 15.29
CA ALA A 114 -1.17 7.61 15.23
C ALA A 114 -0.57 8.13 13.91
N MET A 115 -1.41 8.56 12.97
CA MET A 115 -0.96 9.15 11.71
C MET A 115 -0.32 10.52 11.94
N GLU A 116 0.90 10.67 11.45
CA GLU A 116 1.68 11.90 11.45
C GLU A 116 1.80 12.46 10.04
N THR A 117 1.96 13.78 9.97
CA THR A 117 2.23 14.51 8.74
C THR A 117 3.40 15.43 8.91
N HIS A 118 4.22 15.52 7.88
CA HIS A 118 5.37 16.40 7.84
C HIS A 118 5.37 17.13 6.50
N ASP A 119 4.77 18.31 6.47
CA ASP A 119 4.46 19.09 5.28
C ASP A 119 5.38 20.30 5.06
N ASP A 120 6.21 20.63 6.07
CA ASP A 120 7.15 21.74 6.07
C ASP A 120 8.46 21.45 5.31
N THR A 121 8.71 20.19 4.96
CA THR A 121 9.90 19.74 4.20
C THR A 121 9.70 19.76 2.69
N ASP A 122 10.82 19.79 1.96
CA ASP A 122 10.79 19.67 0.49
C ASP A 122 10.19 18.34 0.02
N LYS A 123 10.27 17.29 0.83
CA LYS A 123 9.73 15.95 0.56
C LYS A 123 8.70 15.56 1.62
N PRO A 124 7.48 16.09 1.52
CA PRO A 124 6.49 15.88 2.57
C PRO A 124 6.03 14.42 2.61
N TRP A 125 5.45 14.05 3.74
CA TRP A 125 4.88 12.71 3.92
C TRP A 125 3.71 12.70 4.90
N ILE A 126 2.86 11.68 4.75
CA ILE A 126 1.70 11.36 5.57
C ILE A 126 1.82 9.87 5.88
N LEU A 127 2.28 9.54 7.08
CA LEU A 127 2.62 8.19 7.48
C LEU A 127 1.99 7.85 8.82
N SER A 128 1.76 6.57 9.09
CA SER A 128 1.34 6.06 10.39
C SER A 128 2.14 4.80 10.70
N PRO A 129 2.36 4.44 11.97
CA PRO A 129 2.89 3.11 12.30
C PRO A 129 2.10 2.04 11.55
N TYR A 130 2.79 1.12 10.88
CA TYR A 130 2.16 0.26 9.87
C TYR A 130 1.04 -0.59 10.46
N ILE A 131 1.26 -1.10 11.68
CA ILE A 131 0.26 -1.84 12.45
C ILE A 131 -0.99 -1.01 12.77
N CYS A 132 -0.91 0.32 12.80
CA CYS A 132 -2.06 1.22 13.00
C CYS A 132 -2.80 1.49 11.67
N ALA A 133 -2.06 1.68 10.58
CA ALA A 133 -2.59 2.09 9.28
C ALA A 133 -3.49 1.02 8.60
N ILE A 134 -3.17 -0.26 8.76
CA ILE A 134 -3.74 -1.38 8.00
C ILE A 134 -5.11 -1.86 8.49
N ASN A 135 -5.95 -2.33 7.56
CA ASN A 135 -7.34 -2.69 7.80
C ASN A 135 -7.53 -4.15 8.23
N ALA A 136 -6.65 -5.05 7.80
CA ALA A 136 -6.59 -6.43 8.26
C ALA A 136 -5.13 -6.83 8.49
N PHE A 137 -4.91 -7.64 9.51
CA PHE A 137 -3.61 -8.15 9.92
C PHE A 137 -3.71 -9.63 10.25
N ALA A 138 -2.71 -10.41 9.87
CA ALA A 138 -2.52 -11.74 10.41
C ALA A 138 -1.06 -12.05 10.66
N SER A 139 -0.78 -12.95 11.58
CA SER A 139 0.56 -13.48 11.84
C SER A 139 0.53 -14.97 12.12
N TRP A 140 1.55 -15.70 11.66
CA TRP A 140 1.73 -17.12 11.94
C TRP A 140 3.22 -17.50 12.00
N PRO A 141 3.57 -18.66 12.60
CA PRO A 141 4.95 -19.13 12.61
C PRO A 141 5.51 -19.29 11.20
N ALA A 142 6.75 -18.85 11.00
CA ALA A 142 7.44 -19.07 9.75
C ALA A 142 7.75 -20.57 9.54
N PRO A 143 7.67 -21.07 8.30
CA PRO A 143 7.95 -22.48 7.99
C PRO A 143 9.43 -22.88 8.13
N SER A 144 10.34 -21.91 8.22
CA SER A 144 11.78 -22.10 8.37
C SER A 144 12.34 -21.16 9.44
N GLU A 145 13.33 -21.61 10.21
CA GLU A 145 14.08 -20.72 11.13
C GLU A 145 14.94 -19.70 10.37
N ASP A 146 15.48 -20.09 9.22
CA ASP A 146 16.23 -19.20 8.34
C ASP A 146 15.26 -18.31 7.54
N PRO A 147 15.38 -16.97 7.60
CA PRO A 147 14.61 -16.05 6.77
C PRO A 147 15.07 -15.99 5.30
N ASN A 148 16.17 -16.67 4.93
CA ASN A 148 16.68 -16.76 3.55
C ASN A 148 17.04 -18.21 3.16
N PRO A 149 16.09 -19.15 3.24
CA PRO A 149 16.35 -20.54 2.86
C PRO A 149 16.80 -20.66 1.40
N VAL A 150 17.73 -21.58 1.14
CA VAL A 150 18.24 -21.85 -0.21
C VAL A 150 17.15 -22.51 -1.09
N ASP A 151 17.19 -22.21 -2.39
CA ASP A 151 16.27 -22.71 -3.41
C ASP A 151 14.80 -22.43 -3.08
N ASP A 152 14.46 -21.16 -2.85
CA ASP A 152 13.11 -20.70 -2.54
C ASP A 152 12.60 -19.60 -3.48
N PRO A 153 12.48 -19.89 -4.79
CA PRO A 153 12.21 -18.86 -5.81
C PRO A 153 10.85 -18.17 -5.68
N ASN A 154 9.89 -18.76 -4.95
CA ASN A 154 8.54 -18.22 -4.74
C ASN A 154 8.24 -17.92 -3.26
N PHE A 155 9.27 -17.96 -2.40
CA PHE A 155 9.17 -17.76 -0.96
C PHE A 155 8.24 -18.74 -0.22
N GLU A 156 8.06 -19.96 -0.73
CA GLU A 156 7.25 -20.98 -0.04
C GLU A 156 7.95 -21.53 1.21
N LYS A 157 9.27 -21.72 1.17
CA LYS A 157 10.04 -22.14 2.35
C LYS A 157 10.24 -21.00 3.35
N THR A 158 10.09 -19.76 2.91
CA THR A 158 10.25 -18.54 3.72
C THR A 158 8.95 -18.10 4.36
N LEU A 159 7.85 -18.12 3.62
CA LEU A 159 6.55 -17.51 3.97
C LEU A 159 5.41 -18.53 4.05
N GLY A 160 5.59 -19.73 3.49
CA GLY A 160 4.56 -20.75 3.36
C GLY A 160 3.82 -20.66 2.02
N PRO A 161 2.82 -21.51 1.77
CA PRO A 161 2.04 -21.45 0.54
C PRO A 161 1.27 -20.13 0.45
N TRP A 162 1.32 -19.47 -0.71
CA TRP A 162 0.44 -18.34 -0.98
C TRP A 162 -1.01 -18.85 -1.05
N LYS A 163 -1.85 -18.36 -0.14
CA LYS A 163 -3.24 -18.82 -0.01
C LYS A 163 -4.27 -17.78 -0.40
N TRP A 164 -3.83 -16.55 -0.68
CA TRP A 164 -4.73 -15.43 -0.92
C TRP A 164 -5.19 -15.38 -2.37
N GLY A 165 -6.39 -14.86 -2.61
CA GLY A 165 -6.89 -14.68 -3.97
C GLY A 165 -8.35 -15.01 -4.13
N GLY A 166 -8.96 -14.40 -5.16
CA GLY A 166 -10.40 -14.49 -5.38
C GLY A 166 -11.16 -14.04 -4.14
N GLU A 167 -12.08 -14.88 -3.65
CA GLU A 167 -12.85 -14.61 -2.43
C GLU A 167 -12.05 -14.81 -1.13
N ASN A 168 -10.89 -15.48 -1.18
CA ASN A 168 -10.05 -15.71 0.00
C ASN A 168 -9.21 -14.47 0.32
N ARG A 169 -9.81 -13.61 1.15
CA ARG A 169 -9.23 -12.35 1.64
C ARG A 169 -8.50 -12.55 2.98
N LEU A 170 -7.61 -11.61 3.30
CA LEU A 170 -7.02 -11.55 4.63
C LEU A 170 -8.10 -11.23 5.67
N GLU A 171 -8.23 -12.12 6.64
CA GLU A 171 -9.03 -11.91 7.85
C GLU A 171 -8.11 -11.63 9.03
N GLU A 172 -8.65 -10.92 10.03
CA GLU A 172 -7.91 -10.48 11.21
C GLU A 172 -7.56 -11.69 12.09
N HIS A 173 -6.26 -11.95 12.27
CA HIS A 173 -5.70 -13.05 13.06
C HIS A 173 -4.43 -12.61 13.77
N ASN A 174 -4.59 -11.86 14.86
CA ASN A 174 -3.48 -11.24 15.60
C ASN A 174 -3.12 -11.94 16.91
N ALA A 175 -3.83 -12.99 17.30
CA ALA A 175 -3.65 -13.65 18.60
C ALA A 175 -2.22 -14.13 18.88
N TYR A 176 -1.45 -14.45 17.84
CA TYR A 176 -0.05 -14.87 17.99
C TYR A 176 0.84 -13.76 18.56
N ILE A 177 0.58 -12.49 18.20
CA ILE A 177 1.38 -11.35 18.64
C ILE A 177 0.78 -10.59 19.83
N THR A 178 -0.53 -10.64 20.00
CA THR A 178 -1.24 -9.93 21.08
C THR A 178 -1.60 -10.85 22.26
N GLY A 179 -1.39 -12.17 22.12
CA GLY A 179 -1.78 -13.19 23.09
C GLY A 179 -3.27 -13.54 23.10
N GLN A 180 -4.11 -12.81 22.36
CA GLN A 180 -5.55 -13.06 22.24
C GLN A 180 -6.11 -12.42 20.97
N GLU A 181 -7.18 -12.98 20.40
CA GLU A 181 -7.75 -12.38 19.18
C GLU A 181 -8.39 -11.02 19.47
N MET A 182 -7.98 -10.01 18.71
CA MET A 182 -8.52 -8.64 18.78
C MET A 182 -9.22 -8.30 17.47
N SER A 183 -10.35 -7.59 17.54
CA SER A 183 -10.91 -6.98 16.33
C SER A 183 -9.98 -5.88 15.82
N VAL A 184 -10.09 -5.52 14.53
CA VAL A 184 -9.35 -4.41 13.89
C VAL A 184 -9.33 -3.15 14.77
N THR A 185 -10.50 -2.71 15.25
CA THR A 185 -10.63 -1.52 16.11
C THR A 185 -9.88 -1.67 17.44
N LYS A 186 -9.95 -2.86 18.05
CA LYS A 186 -9.26 -3.13 19.32
C LYS A 186 -7.74 -3.21 19.11
N ARG A 187 -7.28 -3.90 18.06
CA ARG A 187 -5.86 -4.00 17.68
C ARG A 187 -5.28 -2.61 17.46
N ARG A 188 -5.91 -1.79 16.61
CA ARG A 188 -5.48 -0.41 16.37
C ARG A 188 -5.43 0.40 17.67
N LYS A 189 -6.48 0.35 18.50
CA LYS A 189 -6.51 1.04 19.78
C LYS A 189 -5.38 0.61 20.73
N HIS A 190 -5.05 -0.68 20.76
CA HIS A 190 -3.94 -1.19 21.55
C HIS A 190 -2.60 -0.63 21.06
N PHE A 191 -2.37 -0.65 19.75
CA PHE A 191 -1.15 -0.12 19.15
C PHE A 191 -1.14 1.40 18.99
N PHE A 192 -2.19 2.16 19.32
CA PHE A 192 -2.09 3.62 19.40
C PHE A 192 -1.24 4.07 20.59
N ASP A 193 -1.08 3.22 21.59
CA ASP A 193 -0.12 3.43 22.67
C ASP A 193 1.31 3.24 22.14
N ILE A 194 2.15 4.28 22.28
CA ILE A 194 3.53 4.27 21.81
C ILE A 194 4.40 3.28 22.59
N ASP A 195 4.14 3.07 23.88
CA ASP A 195 4.94 2.17 24.69
C ASP A 195 4.67 0.71 24.29
N VAL A 196 3.41 0.39 23.97
CA VAL A 196 3.04 -0.90 23.35
C VAL A 196 3.79 -1.10 22.02
N ARG A 197 3.87 -0.10 21.15
CA ARG A 197 4.58 -0.22 19.87
C ARG A 197 6.09 -0.37 20.02
N ARG A 198 6.68 0.26 21.05
CA ARG A 198 8.11 0.15 21.35
C ARG A 198 8.49 -1.22 21.90
N GLU A 199 7.61 -1.79 22.72
CA GLU A 199 7.78 -3.12 23.29
C GLU A 199 7.54 -4.22 22.25
N PHE A 200 6.51 -4.07 21.41
CA PHE A 200 6.20 -5.05 20.39
C PHE A 200 7.24 -5.08 19.26
N LYS A 201 7.78 -6.27 19.00
CA LYS A 201 8.75 -6.53 17.95
C LYS A 201 8.16 -7.42 16.87
N PHE A 202 8.31 -7.00 15.62
CA PHE A 202 8.19 -7.91 14.50
C PHE A 202 9.45 -8.78 14.48
N ASP A 203 9.31 -10.02 14.90
CA ASP A 203 10.42 -10.97 14.95
C ASP A 203 10.68 -11.64 13.60
N THR A 204 11.83 -12.30 13.50
CA THR A 204 12.22 -13.04 12.30
C THR A 204 11.65 -14.44 12.25
N LYS A 205 10.85 -14.89 13.21
CA LYS A 205 10.29 -16.25 13.32
C LYS A 205 8.83 -16.31 12.90
N GLN A 206 8.26 -15.18 12.50
CA GLN A 206 6.88 -15.05 12.08
C GLN A 206 6.79 -14.58 10.63
N VAL A 207 5.68 -14.96 10.01
CA VAL A 207 5.20 -14.38 8.76
C VAL A 207 4.02 -13.49 9.12
N PHE A 208 4.00 -12.31 8.52
CA PHE A 208 2.99 -11.30 8.73
C PHE A 208 2.26 -11.04 7.41
N ALA A 209 0.94 -10.92 7.46
CA ALA A 209 0.13 -10.42 6.36
C ALA A 209 -0.60 -9.16 6.77
N PHE A 210 -0.68 -8.24 5.83
CA PHE A 210 -1.28 -6.92 5.98
C PHE A 210 -2.12 -6.64 4.75
N ASP A 211 -3.31 -6.07 4.94
CA ASP A 211 -4.12 -5.57 3.84
C ASP A 211 -4.59 -4.15 4.15
N PHE A 212 -4.22 -3.21 3.27
CA PHE A 212 -4.70 -1.84 3.31
C PHE A 212 -5.70 -1.62 2.17
N PHE A 213 -6.92 -1.23 2.52
CA PHE A 213 -8.00 -1.02 1.58
C PHE A 213 -8.92 0.10 2.05
N ALA A 214 -9.43 0.86 1.09
CA ALA A 214 -10.44 1.88 1.37
C ALA A 214 -11.47 1.99 0.23
N PRO A 215 -12.69 2.46 0.54
CA PRO A 215 -13.69 2.81 -0.46
C PRO A 215 -13.44 4.19 -1.11
N HIS A 216 -12.52 4.97 -0.54
CA HIS A 216 -12.44 6.41 -0.76
C HIS A 216 -11.53 6.83 -1.91
N MET A 217 -10.58 6.00 -2.34
CA MET A 217 -9.64 6.34 -3.43
C MET A 217 -9.98 5.54 -4.68
N ASP A 218 -10.14 6.23 -5.81
CA ASP A 218 -10.16 5.62 -7.14
C ASP A 218 -8.82 5.86 -7.83
N PHE A 219 -7.96 4.84 -7.87
CA PHE A 219 -6.65 4.95 -8.51
C PHE A 219 -6.73 5.08 -10.04
N ASN A 220 -7.84 4.70 -10.69
CA ASN A 220 -7.94 4.86 -12.14
C ASN A 220 -8.02 6.34 -12.54
N THR A 221 -8.68 7.15 -11.73
CA THR A 221 -8.94 8.57 -12.02
C THR A 221 -8.28 9.54 -11.04
N PHE A 222 -7.67 9.02 -9.98
CA PHE A 222 -7.13 9.78 -8.85
C PHE A 222 -8.19 10.64 -8.15
N ASP A 223 -9.42 10.12 -8.06
CA ASP A 223 -10.49 10.75 -7.29
C ASP A 223 -10.53 10.23 -5.85
N VAL A 224 -10.44 11.14 -4.89
CA VAL A 224 -10.64 10.88 -3.46
C VAL A 224 -12.04 11.32 -3.05
N LYS A 225 -12.77 10.44 -2.35
CA LYS A 225 -14.15 10.61 -1.88
C LYS A 225 -14.24 10.48 -0.35
N LEU A 226 -14.13 11.61 0.34
CA LEU A 226 -14.21 11.71 1.81
C LEU A 226 -15.25 12.77 2.19
N GLY A 227 -16.54 12.48 2.01
CA GLY A 227 -17.65 13.44 2.18
C GLY A 227 -17.78 14.47 1.04
N ILE A 228 -16.69 14.70 0.33
CA ILE A 228 -16.51 15.55 -0.85
C ILE A 228 -15.68 14.78 -1.88
N SER A 229 -15.76 15.16 -3.15
CA SER A 229 -14.95 14.56 -4.22
C SER A 229 -13.85 15.52 -4.66
N ILE A 230 -12.60 15.09 -4.58
CA ILE A 230 -11.43 15.85 -5.03
C ILE A 230 -10.64 14.98 -6.00
N ASN A 231 -10.31 15.52 -7.16
CA ASN A 231 -9.39 14.88 -8.09
C ASN A 231 -7.96 15.35 -7.77
N VAL A 232 -7.10 14.42 -7.32
CA VAL A 232 -5.76 14.78 -6.83
C VAL A 232 -4.71 14.94 -7.93
N GLU A 233 -4.97 14.42 -9.14
CA GLU A 233 -4.10 14.58 -10.32
C GLU A 233 -3.73 16.05 -10.57
N LYS A 234 -4.69 16.96 -10.37
CA LYS A 234 -4.53 18.41 -10.56
C LYS A 234 -3.51 19.06 -9.63
N TYR A 235 -3.18 18.42 -8.51
CA TYR A 235 -2.27 18.96 -7.51
C TYR A 235 -0.88 18.31 -7.58
N ILE A 236 -0.83 17.03 -7.95
CA ILE A 236 0.43 16.28 -7.99
C ILE A 236 1.25 16.55 -9.25
N ASP A 237 0.68 17.22 -10.27
CA ASP A 237 1.35 17.65 -11.52
C ASP A 237 2.20 16.51 -12.12
N ASN A 238 1.49 15.47 -12.55
CA ASN A 238 2.02 14.24 -13.17
C ASN A 238 2.99 13.41 -12.29
N HIS A 239 3.13 13.73 -11.01
CA HIS A 239 3.90 12.89 -10.09
C HIS A 239 3.04 11.69 -9.64
N PRO A 240 3.68 10.55 -9.33
CA PRO A 240 2.94 9.38 -8.88
C PRO A 240 2.35 9.59 -7.48
N ILE A 241 1.29 8.83 -7.19
CA ILE A 241 0.90 8.55 -5.81
C ILE A 241 1.73 7.36 -5.35
N ARG A 242 2.54 7.55 -4.31
CA ARG A 242 3.46 6.53 -3.80
C ARG A 242 3.11 6.16 -2.37
N TYR A 243 2.93 4.88 -2.10
CA TYR A 243 2.85 4.33 -0.76
C TYR A 243 4.15 3.63 -0.41
N THR A 244 4.72 3.96 0.75
CA THR A 244 6.00 3.42 1.18
C THR A 244 5.84 2.78 2.55
N CYS A 245 6.39 1.58 2.72
CA CYS A 245 6.68 1.01 4.04
C CYS A 245 8.15 1.21 4.34
N ARG A 246 8.46 1.98 5.38
CA ARG A 246 9.82 2.42 5.71
C ARG A 246 10.02 2.67 7.19
N SER A 247 11.27 2.82 7.61
CA SER A 247 11.60 3.45 8.89
C SER A 247 11.14 4.90 8.94
N LYS A 248 10.89 5.42 10.14
CA LYS A 248 10.41 6.80 10.33
C LYS A 248 11.37 7.82 9.73
N ASP A 249 12.67 7.62 9.94
CA ASP A 249 13.75 8.44 9.36
C ASP A 249 13.89 8.28 7.83
N GLY A 250 13.31 7.23 7.24
CA GLY A 250 13.36 6.94 5.81
C GLY A 250 14.62 6.24 5.33
N GLU A 251 15.54 5.88 6.23
CA GLU A 251 16.81 5.21 5.88
C GLU A 251 16.62 3.75 5.44
N THR A 252 15.59 3.08 5.99
CA THR A 252 15.23 1.70 5.63
C THR A 252 13.92 1.68 4.86
N ILE A 253 13.94 1.10 3.65
CA ILE A 253 12.74 0.85 2.86
C ILE A 253 12.46 -0.64 2.84
N TYR A 254 11.24 -1.02 3.22
CA TYR A 254 10.78 -2.41 3.20
C TYR A 254 10.13 -2.74 1.85
N PHE A 255 9.28 -1.85 1.36
CA PHE A 255 8.70 -1.91 0.02
C PHE A 255 8.07 -0.58 -0.37
N VAL A 256 7.91 -0.39 -1.67
CA VAL A 256 7.31 0.79 -2.31
C VAL A 256 6.23 0.32 -3.28
N LEU A 257 5.07 0.97 -3.23
CA LEU A 257 3.95 0.81 -4.15
C LEU A 257 3.73 2.14 -4.86
N GLN A 258 3.76 2.16 -6.18
CA GLN A 258 3.66 3.39 -6.97
C GLN A 258 2.52 3.29 -7.98
N PHE A 259 1.72 4.36 -8.03
CA PHE A 259 0.58 4.51 -8.92
C PHE A 259 0.82 5.75 -9.78
N ASP A 260 1.01 5.55 -11.08
CA ASP A 260 1.22 6.62 -12.06
C ASP A 260 0.02 6.69 -13.01
N GLN A 261 -0.49 7.89 -13.28
CA GLN A 261 -1.34 8.10 -14.44
C GLN A 261 -0.47 8.42 -15.65
N VAL A 262 -0.61 7.63 -16.71
CA VAL A 262 0.17 7.80 -17.94
C VAL A 262 -0.75 8.01 -19.14
N HIS A 263 -0.30 8.83 -20.09
CA HIS A 263 -0.98 8.98 -21.37
C HIS A 263 -0.79 7.70 -22.18
N ASP A 264 -1.90 7.10 -22.60
CA ASP A 264 -1.87 5.96 -23.50
C ASP A 264 -1.48 6.45 -24.92
N ALA A 265 -0.35 5.98 -25.44
CA ALA A 265 0.13 6.33 -26.77
C ALA A 265 -0.79 5.77 -27.88
N GLU A 266 -1.65 4.80 -27.58
CA GLU A 266 -2.62 4.25 -28.53
C GLU A 266 -3.91 5.10 -28.66
N HIS A 267 -4.12 6.08 -27.77
CA HIS A 267 -5.29 6.99 -27.79
C HIS A 267 -4.89 8.45 -27.50
N PRO A 268 -4.24 9.15 -28.45
CA PRO A 268 -3.82 10.54 -28.26
C PRO A 268 -5.02 11.47 -28.05
N GLU A 269 -4.84 12.50 -27.21
CA GLU A 269 -5.88 13.49 -26.91
C GLU A 269 -6.47 14.12 -28.17
N HIS A 270 -7.80 14.27 -28.19
CA HIS A 270 -8.41 15.32 -29.01
C HIS A 270 -7.89 16.67 -28.50
N LYS A 271 -7.04 17.31 -29.30
CA LYS A 271 -6.62 18.71 -29.10
C LYS A 271 -7.85 19.53 -28.73
N LYS A 272 -7.87 20.08 -27.51
CA LYS A 272 -8.86 21.10 -27.14
C LYS A 272 -8.70 22.25 -28.12
N HIS A 273 -9.70 22.49 -28.95
CA HIS A 273 -9.78 23.70 -29.74
C HIS A 273 -9.82 24.88 -28.76
N HIS A 274 -8.74 25.66 -28.73
CA HIS A 274 -8.74 27.00 -28.17
C HIS A 274 -9.73 27.84 -29.00
N TYR A 275 -10.94 28.02 -28.49
CA TYR A 275 -11.78 29.12 -28.95
C TYR A 275 -11.16 30.41 -28.44
N SER A 276 -10.50 31.12 -29.36
CA SER A 276 -10.11 32.52 -29.21
C SER A 276 -11.37 33.37 -29.06
N PHE A 277 -11.68 33.81 -27.85
CA PHE A 277 -12.63 34.89 -27.59
C PHE A 277 -11.88 36.22 -27.64
N PHE A 278 -11.55 36.69 -28.84
CA PHE A 278 -11.38 38.11 -29.14
C PHE A 278 -11.78 38.34 -30.60
N GLY A 279 -12.95 38.95 -30.74
CA GLY A 279 -13.51 39.60 -31.92
C GLY A 279 -14.45 40.67 -31.40
#